data_AF-A0A5N6T9H1-F1
#
_entry.id   AF-A0A5N6T9H1-F1
#
_cell.length_a   1.000
_cell.length_b   1.000
_cell.length_c   1.000
_cell.angle_alpha   90.00
_cell.angle_beta   90.00
_cell.angle_gamma   90.00
#
_symmetry.space_group_name_H-M   'P 1'
#
loop_
_entity.id
_entity.type
_entity.pdbx_description
1 polymer ?
#
loop_
_entity_poly.entity_id
_entity_poly.type
_entity_poly.pdbx_seq_one_letter_code
_entity_poly.pdbx_strand_id
1 'polypeptide(L)'
;MVTRGLWNLRVDGKWYRSFNPPRGRITSPNTPATLQAIRKIIQETSVNSWEPVPFPTPLHIDLDYVYNIDKDSGILTITQWDGVEGVLTRLVRQAKLSEVQDSSLATIEVILKTVEDFPIQHNTQHDQTQSSAALKVDIGTPTSLNELQFRLFTDLVLLWKFYFDDVASWSHEPFLKTLAIGILRIAAWDFEVLLDTDTAEIPIKFYSVPSWSVPSGNIFWFHGFLVTLYSATELVDNAILKAKSFLDKDQCTENHARVILISLSHVTLVEINGTCIMRSSTIPLVVNSSALHPSPGFRVLASILSSYSWNIRDHKETWEINLPTELFDRILKSLVPKDIMSFAQASFTVEKWYYSSLPQLNGLHVQSFDFSIPCCGKQFQPNIDSVYCSSCYVWSHKKCVGLACEIKEDGYICSECRQNKTCTILETGGIYGAYRKRKSRSGCQVAINGVRKTLHLRLGKPASRRPELWLIRGMSVPPKTINYTIYFSGVFSGLAYGIDEA
;
A
#
# COMPACT_ATOMS: atom_id res chain seq x y z
N MET A 1 16.75 -18.64 25.56
CA MET A 1 15.91 -18.18 24.43
C MET A 1 16.77 -18.21 23.17
N VAL A 2 16.21 -18.59 22.02
CA VAL A 2 16.94 -18.60 20.74
C VAL A 2 16.80 -17.22 20.09
N THR A 3 17.90 -16.56 19.79
CA THR A 3 17.89 -15.27 19.08
C THR A 3 17.48 -15.48 17.62
N ARG A 4 16.51 -14.68 17.16
CA ARG A 4 15.88 -14.75 15.84
C ARG A 4 16.25 -13.52 15.03
N GLY A 5 16.51 -13.71 13.75
CA GLY A 5 16.86 -12.62 12.87
C GLY A 5 17.20 -13.07 11.47
N LEU A 6 17.68 -12.11 10.70
CA LEU A 6 17.78 -12.19 9.26
C LEU A 6 18.98 -11.37 8.79
N TRP A 7 19.62 -11.87 7.73
CA TRP A 7 20.71 -11.17 7.07
C TRP A 7 20.26 -10.67 5.70
N ASN A 8 20.44 -9.39 5.44
CA ASN A 8 20.40 -8.79 4.12
C ASN A 8 21.83 -8.42 3.72
N LEU A 9 22.17 -8.69 2.47
CA LEU A 9 23.47 -8.43 1.87
C LEU A 9 23.27 -7.67 0.56
N ARG A 10 23.99 -6.56 0.37
CA ARG A 10 24.06 -5.85 -0.91
C ARG A 10 25.44 -6.00 -1.52
N VAL A 11 25.48 -6.45 -2.77
CA VAL A 11 26.70 -6.57 -3.58
C VAL A 11 26.34 -6.30 -5.04
N ASP A 12 27.14 -5.47 -5.70
CA ASP A 12 27.02 -5.14 -7.14
C ASP A 12 25.63 -4.59 -7.50
N GLY A 13 25.08 -3.74 -6.63
CA GLY A 13 23.78 -3.10 -6.81
C GLY A 13 22.58 -4.01 -6.56
N LYS A 14 22.78 -5.28 -6.17
CA LYS A 14 21.71 -6.26 -5.94
C LYS A 14 21.58 -6.63 -4.46
N TRP A 15 20.36 -6.89 -4.03
CA TRP A 15 20.05 -7.34 -2.68
C TRP A 15 19.88 -8.85 -2.62
N TYR A 16 20.39 -9.43 -1.54
CA TYR A 16 20.31 -10.83 -1.22
C TYR A 16 19.91 -11.00 0.24
N ARG A 17 19.25 -12.11 0.54
CA ARG A 17 18.77 -12.45 1.87
C ARG A 17 19.25 -13.84 2.26
N SER A 18 19.68 -13.98 3.51
CA SER A 18 19.89 -15.27 4.15
C SER A 18 18.97 -15.38 5.37
N PHE A 19 18.05 -16.33 5.27
CA PHE A 19 17.07 -16.63 6.30
C PHE A 19 16.76 -18.12 6.26
N ASN A 20 16.75 -18.78 7.42
CA ASN A 20 16.37 -20.18 7.57
C ASN A 20 14.99 -20.26 8.26
N PRO A 21 13.88 -20.33 7.50
CA PRO A 21 12.54 -20.45 8.06
C PRO A 21 12.39 -21.71 8.94
N PRO A 22 11.49 -21.70 9.94
CA PRO A 22 10.67 -20.56 10.37
C PRO A 22 11.33 -19.71 11.46
N ARG A 23 12.51 -20.12 11.99
CA ARG A 23 13.05 -19.54 13.23
C ARG A 23 14.19 -18.53 13.01
N GLY A 24 14.82 -18.49 11.83
CA GLY A 24 15.88 -17.52 11.51
C GLY A 24 16.93 -17.43 12.61
N ARG A 25 17.50 -18.57 13.04
CA ARG A 25 18.42 -18.56 14.17
C ARG A 25 19.67 -17.77 13.83
N ILE A 26 19.99 -16.81 14.69
CA ILE A 26 21.18 -15.96 14.59
C ILE A 26 21.80 -15.79 15.97
N THR A 27 22.88 -15.02 16.04
CA THR A 27 23.54 -14.61 17.27
C THR A 27 23.36 -13.11 17.49
N SER A 28 23.29 -12.67 18.75
CA SER A 28 23.13 -11.26 19.11
C SER A 28 24.39 -10.43 18.74
N PRO A 29 24.27 -9.12 18.46
CA PRO A 29 25.41 -8.26 18.12
C PRO A 29 26.50 -8.24 19.21
N ASN A 30 26.14 -8.42 20.48
CA ASN A 30 27.09 -8.45 21.59
C ASN A 30 27.95 -9.72 21.68
N THR A 31 27.89 -10.63 20.70
CA THR A 31 28.66 -11.88 20.72
C THR A 31 29.82 -11.86 19.71
N PRO A 32 30.99 -12.41 20.08
CA PRO A 32 32.13 -12.55 19.15
C PRO A 32 31.78 -13.39 17.91
N ALA A 33 30.87 -14.34 18.04
CA ALA A 33 30.39 -15.19 16.95
C ALA A 33 29.73 -14.35 15.83
N THR A 34 28.94 -13.34 16.18
CA THR A 34 28.32 -12.42 15.20
C THR A 34 29.38 -11.62 14.44
N LEU A 35 30.40 -11.11 15.14
CA LEU A 35 31.51 -10.38 14.51
C LEU A 35 32.28 -11.27 13.52
N GLN A 36 32.57 -12.51 13.91
CA GLN A 36 33.20 -13.49 13.02
C GLN A 36 32.32 -13.81 11.80
N ALA A 37 31.02 -13.97 11.98
CA ALA A 37 30.07 -14.20 10.89
C ALA A 37 30.06 -13.02 9.91
N ILE A 38 29.99 -11.78 10.41
CA ILE A 38 30.03 -10.57 9.57
C ILE A 38 31.36 -10.50 8.80
N ARG A 39 32.50 -10.71 9.47
CA ARG A 39 33.83 -10.71 8.80
C ARG A 39 33.89 -11.73 7.68
N LYS A 40 33.39 -12.95 7.93
CA LYS A 40 33.30 -14.01 6.93
C LYS A 40 32.46 -13.58 5.74
N ILE A 41 31.27 -13.01 5.97
CA ILE A 41 30.39 -12.50 4.90
C ILE A 41 31.08 -11.38 4.10
N ILE A 42 31.81 -10.47 4.76
CA ILE A 42 32.54 -9.41 4.09
C ILE A 42 33.63 -9.98 3.17
N GLN A 43 34.37 -10.99 3.64
CA GLN A 43 35.47 -11.64 2.90
C GLN A 43 34.97 -12.57 1.77
N GLU A 44 33.82 -13.22 1.95
CA GLU A 44 33.24 -14.11 0.95
C GLU A 44 32.71 -13.32 -0.26
N THR A 45 33.09 -13.76 -1.46
CA THR A 45 32.61 -13.20 -2.73
C THR A 45 31.42 -13.96 -3.31
N SER A 46 31.16 -15.18 -2.84
CA SER A 46 30.06 -16.00 -3.34
C SER A 46 28.74 -15.70 -2.62
N VAL A 47 27.68 -15.49 -3.39
CA VAL A 47 26.30 -15.31 -2.92
C VAL A 47 25.42 -16.54 -3.17
N ASN A 48 26.00 -17.69 -3.54
CA ASN A 48 25.25 -18.87 -4.01
C ASN A 48 24.28 -19.44 -2.96
N SER A 49 24.55 -19.26 -1.68
CA SER A 49 23.67 -19.71 -0.58
C SER A 49 22.62 -18.68 -0.16
N TRP A 50 22.56 -17.53 -0.85
CA TRP A 50 21.65 -16.43 -0.53
C TRP A 50 20.51 -16.36 -1.54
N GLU A 51 19.33 -16.01 -1.04
CA GLU A 51 18.14 -15.79 -1.86
C GLU A 51 18.20 -14.37 -2.47
N PRO A 52 18.11 -14.21 -3.80
CA PRO A 52 18.03 -12.89 -4.40
C PRO A 52 16.68 -12.24 -4.05
N VAL A 53 16.71 -10.98 -3.59
CA VAL A 53 15.52 -10.22 -3.22
C VAL A 53 15.56 -8.82 -3.86
N PRO A 54 14.41 -8.22 -4.20
CA PRO A 54 14.39 -6.90 -4.85
C PRO A 54 14.85 -5.75 -3.94
N PHE A 55 14.71 -5.91 -2.62
CA PHE A 55 15.05 -4.91 -1.61
C PHE A 55 15.23 -5.60 -0.24
N PRO A 56 15.89 -4.96 0.74
CA PRO A 56 16.15 -5.58 2.04
C PRO A 56 14.85 -5.87 2.79
N THR A 57 14.80 -7.01 3.51
CA THR A 57 13.68 -7.32 4.39
C THR A 57 13.76 -6.47 5.67
N PRO A 58 12.71 -5.72 6.05
CA PRO A 58 12.71 -4.87 7.24
C PRO A 58 12.60 -5.68 8.54
N LEU A 59 12.74 -5.00 9.68
CA LEU A 59 12.55 -5.62 10.99
C LEU A 59 11.08 -5.99 11.22
N HIS A 60 10.81 -7.28 11.38
CA HIS A 60 9.51 -7.81 11.77
C HIS A 60 9.43 -8.02 13.29
N ILE A 61 8.23 -8.03 13.87
CA ILE A 61 8.02 -8.28 15.32
C ILE A 61 8.51 -9.67 15.78
N ASP A 62 8.55 -10.63 14.87
CA ASP A 62 9.02 -11.99 15.14
C ASP A 62 10.54 -12.15 15.07
N LEU A 63 11.26 -11.07 14.73
CA LEU A 63 12.71 -11.02 14.66
C LEU A 63 13.25 -10.11 15.77
N ASP A 64 14.35 -10.54 16.37
CA ASP A 64 15.04 -9.75 17.39
C ASP A 64 16.03 -8.78 16.70
N TYR A 65 16.67 -9.21 15.61
CA TYR A 65 17.62 -8.39 14.85
C TYR A 65 17.48 -8.58 13.33
N VAL A 66 17.74 -7.51 12.58
CA VAL A 66 18.00 -7.55 11.14
C VAL A 66 19.36 -6.90 10.86
N TYR A 67 20.23 -7.65 10.19
CA TYR A 67 21.56 -7.18 9.78
C TYR A 67 21.54 -6.84 8.29
N ASN A 68 21.83 -5.60 7.95
CA ASN A 68 22.02 -5.15 6.57
C ASN A 68 23.51 -4.89 6.35
N ILE A 69 24.17 -5.75 5.58
CA ILE A 69 25.56 -5.60 5.18
C ILE A 69 25.56 -5.05 3.76
N ASP A 70 25.83 -3.76 3.60
CA ASP A 70 25.91 -3.11 2.28
C ASP A 70 27.39 -2.97 1.89
N LYS A 71 27.88 -3.87 1.03
CA LYS A 71 29.26 -3.82 0.54
C LYS A 71 29.49 -2.67 -0.43
N ASP A 72 28.44 -2.24 -1.14
CA ASP A 72 28.52 -1.17 -2.14
C ASP A 72 28.72 0.19 -1.46
N SER A 73 27.99 0.44 -0.36
CA SER A 73 28.13 1.67 0.43
C SER A 73 29.18 1.58 1.54
N GLY A 74 29.65 0.37 1.87
CA GLY A 74 30.63 0.15 2.93
C GLY A 74 30.04 0.29 4.34
N ILE A 75 28.73 0.06 4.49
CA ILE A 75 28.00 0.29 5.75
C ILE A 75 27.37 -1.01 6.26
N LEU A 76 27.53 -1.26 7.57
CA LEU A 76 26.72 -2.21 8.32
C LEU A 76 25.62 -1.45 9.04
N THR A 77 24.37 -1.87 8.83
CA THR A 77 23.22 -1.40 9.61
C THR A 77 22.61 -2.55 10.39
N ILE A 78 22.40 -2.38 11.69
CA ILE A 78 21.71 -3.33 12.56
C ILE A 78 20.42 -2.67 13.04
N THR A 79 19.31 -3.33 12.78
CA THR A 79 17.99 -2.89 13.21
C THR A 79 17.44 -3.85 14.26
N GLN A 80 16.92 -3.32 15.36
CA GLN A 80 16.30 -4.09 16.45
C GLN A 80 15.12 -3.33 17.06
N TRP A 81 14.32 -4.02 17.87
CA TRP A 81 13.31 -3.36 18.71
C TRP A 81 13.96 -2.86 19.99
N ASP A 82 13.64 -1.63 20.38
CA ASP A 82 13.91 -1.08 21.70
C ASP A 82 12.60 -0.93 22.46
N GLY A 83 12.63 -1.22 23.76
CA GLY A 83 11.46 -1.34 24.61
C GLY A 83 11.53 -0.37 25.77
N VAL A 84 11.29 0.92 25.50
CA VAL A 84 11.18 1.92 26.56
C VAL A 84 9.69 2.07 26.94
N GLU A 85 9.36 1.84 28.22
CA GLU A 85 8.02 2.04 28.78
C GLU A 85 6.88 1.27 28.07
N GLY A 86 7.19 0.10 27.51
CA GLY A 86 6.20 -0.78 26.85
C GLY A 86 5.83 -0.37 25.42
N VAL A 87 6.38 0.73 24.92
CA VAL A 87 6.33 1.13 23.51
C VAL A 87 7.54 0.49 22.81
N LEU A 88 7.26 -0.30 21.77
CA LEU A 88 8.32 -0.85 20.92
C LEU A 88 8.68 0.20 19.88
N THR A 89 9.86 0.79 20.01
CA THR A 89 10.44 1.69 19.01
C THR A 89 11.49 0.94 18.22
N ARG A 90 11.72 1.35 16.97
CA ARG A 90 12.79 0.78 16.16
C ARG A 90 14.10 1.47 16.55
N LEU A 91 15.13 0.69 16.82
CA LEU A 91 16.48 1.16 17.05
C LEU A 91 17.35 0.76 15.87
N VAL A 92 17.92 1.75 15.18
CA VAL A 92 18.84 1.58 14.06
C VAL A 92 20.23 1.97 14.50
N ARG A 93 21.20 1.09 14.27
CA ARG A 93 22.61 1.32 14.61
C ARG A 93 23.48 1.04 13.41
N GLN A 94 24.49 1.87 13.19
CA GLN A 94 25.37 1.76 12.01
C GLN A 94 26.84 1.74 12.40
N ALA A 95 27.65 1.08 11.57
CA ALA A 95 29.10 1.11 11.61
C ALA A 95 29.67 0.99 10.18
N LYS A 96 30.89 1.48 9.96
CA LYS A 96 31.58 1.30 8.67
C LYS A 96 32.14 -0.12 8.57
N LEU A 97 32.01 -0.76 7.42
CA LEU A 97 32.56 -2.11 7.18
C LEU A 97 34.09 -2.16 7.33
N SER A 98 34.78 -1.05 7.08
CA SER A 98 36.24 -0.93 7.31
C SER A 98 36.60 -1.07 8.80
N GLU A 99 35.77 -0.55 9.70
CA GLU A 99 36.00 -0.63 11.15
C GLU A 99 35.80 -2.06 11.65
N VAL A 100 34.86 -2.82 11.06
CA VAL A 100 34.60 -4.23 11.40
C VAL A 100 35.82 -5.13 11.22
N GLN A 101 36.71 -4.79 10.29
CA GLN A 101 37.92 -5.57 9.99
C GLN A 101 39.04 -5.37 11.03
N ASP A 102 38.91 -4.45 11.99
CA ASP A 102 39.93 -4.24 13.02
C ASP A 102 40.07 -5.47 13.94
N SER A 103 41.23 -6.12 13.89
CA SER A 103 41.54 -7.33 14.66
C SER A 103 41.41 -7.17 16.18
N SER A 104 41.48 -5.94 16.70
CA SER A 104 41.36 -5.65 18.13
C SER A 104 39.92 -5.69 18.65
N LEU A 105 38.92 -5.66 17.75
CA LEU A 105 37.51 -5.71 18.14
C LEU A 105 37.10 -7.07 18.70
N ALA A 106 36.60 -7.05 19.94
CA ALA A 106 35.99 -8.22 20.58
C ALA A 106 34.55 -8.47 20.13
N THR A 107 33.77 -7.41 19.92
CA THR A 107 32.36 -7.47 19.50
C THR A 107 32.02 -6.28 18.59
N ILE A 108 30.95 -6.40 17.79
CA ILE A 108 30.53 -5.32 16.88
C ILE A 108 29.90 -4.14 17.65
N GLU A 109 29.34 -4.39 18.84
CA GLU A 109 28.72 -3.37 19.70
C GLU A 109 29.61 -2.16 19.97
N VAL A 110 30.92 -2.37 20.07
CA VAL A 110 31.89 -1.31 20.39
C VAL A 110 31.93 -0.20 19.34
N ILE A 111 31.62 -0.52 18.08
CA ILE A 111 31.69 0.43 16.95
C ILE A 111 30.31 0.88 16.46
N LEU A 112 29.24 0.28 16.97
CA LEU A 112 27.88 0.64 16.58
C LEU A 112 27.50 2.00 17.14
N LYS A 113 27.09 2.90 16.25
CA LYS A 113 26.53 4.21 16.62
C LYS A 113 25.03 4.18 16.39
N THR A 114 24.27 4.64 17.38
CA THR A 114 22.84 4.88 17.21
C THR A 114 22.65 5.97 16.16
N VAL A 115 21.88 5.63 15.13
CA VAL A 115 21.40 6.61 14.17
C VAL A 115 20.04 7.02 14.69
N GLU A 116 19.90 8.29 15.05
CA GLU A 116 18.57 8.85 15.25
C GLU A 116 17.85 8.69 13.90
N ASP A 117 16.83 7.84 13.86
CA ASP A 117 15.77 7.94 12.87
C ASP A 117 15.16 9.32 13.13
N PHE A 118 15.74 10.36 12.54
CA PHE A 118 15.05 11.63 12.49
C PHE A 118 13.67 11.28 11.92
N PRO A 119 12.56 11.65 12.60
CA PRO A 119 11.34 11.77 11.86
C PRO A 119 11.75 12.70 10.73
N ILE A 120 11.76 12.19 9.50
CA ILE A 120 11.76 13.07 8.34
C ILE A 120 10.51 13.88 8.64
N GLN A 121 10.70 15.08 9.20
CA GLN A 121 9.66 16.07 9.26
C GLN A 121 9.37 16.24 7.80
N HIS A 122 8.38 15.48 7.34
CA HIS A 122 7.77 15.67 6.06
C HIS A 122 7.53 17.15 6.07
N ASN A 123 8.17 17.86 5.15
CA ASN A 123 7.89 19.26 4.97
C ASN A 123 6.39 19.31 4.64
N THR A 124 5.56 19.42 5.67
CA THR A 124 4.32 20.16 5.63
C THR A 124 4.78 21.59 5.43
N GLN A 125 5.32 21.87 4.24
CA GLN A 125 5.25 23.20 3.71
C GLN A 125 3.75 23.46 3.62
N HIS A 126 3.25 24.15 4.64
CA HIS A 126 2.28 25.19 4.39
C HIS A 126 2.89 26.02 3.25
N ASP A 127 2.43 25.74 2.03
CA ASP A 127 2.72 26.50 0.84
C ASP A 127 2.39 27.98 1.12
N GLN A 128 3.39 28.74 1.56
CA GLN A 128 3.33 30.20 1.62
C GLN A 128 4.00 30.86 0.42
N THR A 129 4.42 30.10 -0.59
CA THR A 129 5.07 30.68 -1.77
C THR A 129 4.58 30.08 -3.07
N GLN A 130 4.07 30.99 -3.91
CA GLN A 130 3.81 30.93 -5.36
C GLN A 130 2.51 30.30 -5.87
N SER A 131 1.51 31.18 -6.06
CA SER A 131 0.76 31.47 -7.30
C SER A 131 0.62 30.36 -8.36
N SER A 132 0.18 29.17 -7.97
CA SER A 132 -0.40 28.19 -8.90
C SER A 132 -1.90 28.13 -8.65
N ALA A 133 -2.72 28.13 -9.70
CA ALA A 133 -4.17 28.02 -9.53
C ALA A 133 -4.51 26.71 -8.79
N ALA A 134 -5.37 26.81 -7.78
CA ALA A 134 -5.73 25.68 -6.93
C ALA A 134 -6.61 24.70 -7.71
N LEU A 135 -6.11 23.48 -7.90
CA LEU A 135 -6.87 22.39 -8.51
C LEU A 135 -7.87 21.85 -7.49
N LYS A 136 -9.16 21.98 -7.78
CA LYS A 136 -10.23 21.38 -6.98
C LYS A 136 -10.42 19.93 -7.41
N VAL A 137 -10.22 19.02 -6.47
CA VAL A 137 -10.45 17.59 -6.66
C VAL A 137 -11.90 17.27 -6.37
N ASP A 138 -12.67 16.96 -7.41
CA ASP A 138 -14.04 16.47 -7.25
C ASP A 138 -14.04 14.96 -7.05
N ILE A 139 -14.35 14.53 -5.82
CA ILE A 139 -14.56 13.13 -5.52
C ILE A 139 -16.05 12.84 -5.67
N GLY A 140 -16.41 11.91 -6.55
CA GLY A 140 -17.80 11.46 -6.69
C GLY A 140 -18.33 10.76 -5.43
N THR A 141 -19.64 10.51 -5.40
CA THR A 141 -20.25 9.69 -4.33
C THR A 141 -19.69 8.27 -4.37
N PRO A 142 -19.38 7.68 -3.21
CA PRO A 142 -18.71 6.39 -3.15
C PRO A 142 -19.66 5.26 -3.57
N THR A 143 -19.11 4.33 -4.33
CA THR A 143 -19.78 3.11 -4.82
C THR A 143 -19.38 1.89 -4.00
N SER A 144 -20.01 0.73 -4.24
CA SER A 144 -19.61 -0.54 -3.65
C SER A 144 -18.15 -0.91 -3.98
N LEU A 145 -17.68 -0.54 -5.18
CA LEU A 145 -16.29 -0.70 -5.58
C LEU A 145 -15.35 0.09 -4.65
N ASN A 146 -15.69 1.34 -4.34
CA ASN A 146 -14.84 2.17 -3.48
C ASN A 146 -14.72 1.60 -2.06
N GLU A 147 -15.81 1.05 -1.50
CA GLU A 147 -15.73 0.37 -0.20
C GLU A 147 -14.77 -0.82 -0.23
N LEU A 148 -14.80 -1.62 -1.31
CA LEU A 148 -13.87 -2.75 -1.47
C LEU A 148 -12.43 -2.27 -1.71
N GLN A 149 -12.21 -1.24 -2.51
CA GLN A 149 -10.88 -0.64 -2.71
C GLN A 149 -10.30 -0.16 -1.37
N PHE A 150 -11.09 0.54 -0.57
CA PHE A 150 -10.69 0.99 0.77
C PHE A 150 -10.34 -0.19 1.66
N ARG A 151 -11.15 -1.26 1.61
CA ARG A 151 -10.88 -2.48 2.35
C ARG A 151 -9.55 -3.12 1.96
N LEU A 152 -9.36 -3.36 0.66
CA LEU A 152 -8.15 -3.96 0.11
C LEU A 152 -6.91 -3.13 0.42
N PHE A 153 -6.99 -1.80 0.36
CA PHE A 153 -5.89 -0.92 0.74
C PHE A 153 -5.51 -1.07 2.21
N THR A 154 -6.48 -1.00 3.11
CA THR A 154 -6.20 -1.16 4.56
C THR A 154 -5.63 -2.55 4.88
N ASP A 155 -6.07 -3.57 4.15
CA ASP A 155 -5.55 -4.94 4.26
C ASP A 155 -4.14 -5.08 3.67
N LEU A 156 -3.84 -4.43 2.54
CA LEU A 156 -2.52 -4.39 1.93
C LEU A 156 -1.52 -3.75 2.89
N VAL A 157 -1.87 -2.58 3.43
CA VAL A 157 -1.04 -1.89 4.41
C VAL A 157 -0.86 -2.73 5.67
N LEU A 158 -1.90 -3.42 6.15
CA LEU A 158 -1.77 -4.30 7.32
C LEU A 158 -0.80 -5.47 7.10
N LEU A 159 -0.91 -6.13 5.94
CA LEU A 159 -0.08 -7.29 5.60
C LEU A 159 1.38 -6.91 5.41
N TRP A 160 1.62 -5.81 4.70
CA TRP A 160 2.94 -5.31 4.40
C TRP A 160 3.40 -4.19 5.34
N LYS A 161 2.78 -4.06 6.53
CA LYS A 161 3.00 -2.92 7.44
C LYS A 161 4.46 -2.66 7.78
N PHE A 162 5.29 -3.69 7.95
CA PHE A 162 6.70 -3.50 8.29
C PHE A 162 7.52 -2.92 7.14
N TYR A 163 7.05 -3.10 5.90
CA TYR A 163 7.60 -2.41 4.72
C TYR A 163 7.10 -0.96 4.64
N PHE A 164 5.82 -0.71 4.93
CA PHE A 164 5.28 0.66 5.00
C PHE A 164 5.81 1.46 6.20
N ASP A 165 6.17 0.80 7.30
CA ASP A 165 6.74 1.41 8.50
C ASP A 165 8.24 1.73 8.32
N ASP A 166 8.92 1.19 7.31
CA ASP A 166 10.35 1.40 7.05
C ASP A 166 10.60 2.61 6.13
N VAL A 167 10.24 3.81 6.63
CA VAL A 167 10.31 5.07 5.87
C VAL A 167 11.73 5.37 5.36
N ALA A 168 12.77 5.04 6.13
CA ALA A 168 14.17 5.24 5.73
C ALA A 168 14.52 4.49 4.42
N SER A 169 13.96 3.30 4.23
CA SER A 169 14.18 2.46 3.05
C SER A 169 13.45 2.96 1.80
N TRP A 170 12.57 3.96 1.89
CA TRP A 170 11.82 4.49 0.75
C TRP A 170 12.67 5.27 -0.25
N SER A 171 13.84 5.74 0.20
CA SER A 171 14.86 6.32 -0.68
C SER A 171 15.38 5.33 -1.73
N HIS A 172 15.15 4.02 -1.54
CA HIS A 172 15.51 3.00 -2.51
C HIS A 172 14.45 2.87 -3.62
N GLU A 173 14.80 3.25 -4.85
CA GLU A 173 13.85 3.33 -5.97
C GLU A 173 13.04 2.05 -6.24
N PRO A 174 13.62 0.83 -6.25
CA PRO A 174 12.84 -0.39 -6.48
C PRO A 174 11.75 -0.61 -5.43
N PHE A 175 12.03 -0.23 -4.18
CA PHE A 175 11.10 -0.37 -3.07
C PHE A 175 9.92 0.60 -3.21
N LEU A 176 10.23 1.87 -3.44
CA LEU A 176 9.25 2.93 -3.71
C LEU A 176 8.31 2.53 -4.85
N LYS A 177 8.88 2.10 -5.99
CA LYS A 177 8.12 1.64 -7.17
C LYS A 177 7.18 0.48 -6.83
N THR A 178 7.68 -0.52 -6.09
CA THR A 178 6.91 -1.72 -5.76
C THR A 178 5.69 -1.41 -4.89
N LEU A 179 5.87 -0.62 -3.83
CA LEU A 179 4.74 -0.25 -2.97
C LEU A 179 3.78 0.71 -3.68
N ALA A 180 4.30 1.68 -4.44
CA ALA A 180 3.48 2.63 -5.18
C ALA A 180 2.61 1.94 -6.24
N ILE A 181 3.17 1.00 -7.02
CA ILE A 181 2.38 0.27 -8.02
C ILE A 181 1.33 -0.63 -7.36
N GLY A 182 1.62 -1.22 -6.19
CA GLY A 182 0.63 -1.98 -5.43
C GLY A 182 -0.55 -1.12 -4.98
N ILE A 183 -0.28 0.08 -4.45
CA ILE A 183 -1.33 1.04 -4.06
C ILE A 183 -2.15 1.46 -5.29
N LEU A 184 -1.48 1.84 -6.38
CA LEU A 184 -2.11 2.28 -7.62
C LEU A 184 -3.01 1.20 -8.23
N ARG A 185 -2.55 -0.06 -8.24
CA ARG A 185 -3.35 -1.20 -8.72
C ARG A 185 -4.61 -1.41 -7.90
N ILE A 186 -4.55 -1.31 -6.58
CA ILE A 186 -5.76 -1.39 -5.76
C ILE A 186 -6.67 -0.18 -6.04
N ALA A 187 -6.11 1.03 -6.13
CA ALA A 187 -6.88 2.25 -6.37
C ALA A 187 -7.59 2.25 -7.74
N ALA A 188 -6.98 1.69 -8.78
CA ALA A 188 -7.58 1.54 -10.10
C ALA A 188 -8.37 0.23 -10.28
N TRP A 189 -8.44 -0.62 -9.24
CA TRP A 189 -8.99 -1.97 -9.35
C TRP A 189 -8.31 -2.84 -10.44
N ASP A 190 -7.03 -2.58 -10.71
CA ASP A 190 -6.21 -3.20 -11.74
C ASP A 190 -5.47 -4.44 -11.23
N PHE A 191 -6.24 -5.52 -11.09
CA PHE A 191 -5.75 -6.80 -10.62
C PHE A 191 -6.63 -7.98 -11.05
N GLU A 192 -6.11 -9.18 -10.83
CA GLU A 192 -6.78 -10.44 -11.09
C GLU A 192 -7.33 -11.00 -9.77
N VAL A 193 -8.58 -11.44 -9.77
CA VAL A 193 -9.17 -12.23 -8.68
C VAL A 193 -9.26 -13.68 -9.13
N LEU A 194 -8.57 -14.56 -8.41
CA LEU A 194 -8.70 -16.01 -8.60
C LEU A 194 -9.59 -16.59 -7.50
N LEU A 195 -10.58 -17.37 -7.93
CA LEU A 195 -11.49 -18.11 -7.07
C LEU A 195 -10.87 -19.46 -6.70
N ASP A 196 -11.00 -19.85 -5.43
CA ASP A 196 -10.69 -21.20 -4.94
C ASP A 196 -9.31 -21.73 -5.35
N THR A 197 -8.24 -20.98 -5.05
CA THR A 197 -6.89 -21.42 -5.40
C THR A 197 -6.34 -22.38 -4.35
N ASP A 198 -6.14 -23.63 -4.79
CA ASP A 198 -5.49 -24.70 -4.04
C ASP A 198 -3.96 -24.50 -3.98
N THR A 199 -3.49 -23.31 -3.60
CA THR A 199 -2.06 -22.96 -3.56
C THR A 199 -1.44 -23.21 -2.17
N ALA A 200 -0.25 -23.81 -2.14
CA ALA A 200 0.39 -24.22 -0.89
C ALA A 200 0.94 -23.05 -0.03
N GLU A 201 1.11 -21.86 -0.61
CA GLU A 201 1.88 -20.76 -0.01
C GLU A 201 1.04 -19.63 0.60
N ILE A 202 -0.29 -19.66 0.45
CA ILE A 202 -1.17 -18.64 1.02
C ILE A 202 -1.51 -19.02 2.47
N PRO A 203 -1.56 -18.05 3.41
CA PRO A 203 -1.28 -16.61 3.29
C PRO A 203 0.17 -16.23 3.62
N ILE A 204 0.48 -14.95 3.41
CA ILE A 204 1.79 -14.32 3.58
C ILE A 204 2.40 -14.64 4.96
N LYS A 205 3.66 -15.07 4.96
CA LYS A 205 4.48 -15.12 6.18
C LYS A 205 5.44 -13.93 6.23
N PHE A 206 5.96 -13.58 7.40
CA PHE A 206 6.83 -12.41 7.56
C PHE A 206 8.09 -12.40 6.69
N TYR A 207 8.54 -13.57 6.24
CA TYR A 207 9.67 -13.71 5.31
C TYR A 207 9.26 -13.59 3.83
N SER A 208 8.02 -13.24 3.52
CA SER A 208 7.61 -12.98 2.14
C SER A 208 8.10 -11.59 1.72
N VAL A 209 8.44 -11.45 0.44
CA VAL A 209 8.88 -10.17 -0.14
C VAL A 209 7.94 -9.83 -1.30
N PRO A 210 7.42 -8.59 -1.38
CA PRO A 210 6.68 -8.15 -2.55
C PRO A 210 7.59 -8.22 -3.79
N SER A 211 7.13 -8.93 -4.81
CA SER A 211 7.88 -9.17 -6.06
C SER A 211 7.06 -8.79 -7.29
N TRP A 212 6.19 -7.79 -7.14
CA TRP A 212 5.28 -7.35 -8.20
C TRP A 212 6.05 -6.70 -9.35
N SER A 213 5.51 -6.82 -10.56
CA SER A 213 6.06 -6.15 -11.74
C SER A 213 6.01 -4.63 -11.55
N VAL A 214 7.17 -3.98 -11.58
CA VAL A 214 7.30 -2.53 -11.45
C VAL A 214 7.61 -1.87 -12.80
N PRO A 215 7.20 -0.60 -13.00
CA PRO A 215 7.64 0.21 -14.14
C PRO A 215 9.16 0.36 -14.19
N SER A 216 9.70 0.53 -15.41
CA SER A 216 11.14 0.71 -15.62
C SER A 216 11.66 2.03 -15.01
N GLY A 217 10.92 3.12 -15.21
CA GLY A 217 11.24 4.45 -14.72
C GLY A 217 10.45 4.90 -13.49
N ASN A 218 10.81 6.07 -12.95
CA ASN A 218 10.02 6.77 -11.93
C ASN A 218 8.85 7.56 -12.53
N ILE A 219 8.82 7.73 -13.86
CA ILE A 219 7.76 8.41 -14.59
C ILE A 219 7.17 7.41 -15.57
N PHE A 220 5.86 7.20 -15.52
CA PHE A 220 5.16 6.24 -16.39
C PHE A 220 3.68 6.56 -16.52
N TRP A 221 3.07 6.12 -17.62
CA TRP A 221 1.61 6.23 -17.81
C TRP A 221 0.88 5.10 -17.09
N PHE A 222 -0.20 5.44 -16.39
CA PHE A 222 -1.06 4.49 -15.69
C PHE A 222 -2.52 4.93 -15.79
N HIS A 223 -3.36 4.13 -16.45
CA HIS A 223 -4.80 4.41 -16.63
C HIS A 223 -5.10 5.83 -17.18
N GLY A 224 -4.24 6.34 -18.08
CA GLY A 224 -4.39 7.68 -18.67
C GLY A 224 -3.84 8.84 -17.82
N PHE A 225 -3.27 8.56 -16.65
CA PHE A 225 -2.56 9.55 -15.84
C PHE A 225 -1.05 9.34 -15.99
N LEU A 226 -0.30 10.44 -16.01
CA LEU A 226 1.15 10.39 -15.89
C LEU A 226 1.50 10.28 -14.39
N VAL A 227 2.06 9.16 -13.98
CA VAL A 227 2.52 8.97 -12.60
C VAL A 227 3.98 9.35 -12.51
N THR A 228 4.33 10.21 -11.56
CA THR A 228 5.71 10.57 -11.23
C THR A 228 5.99 10.24 -9.76
N LEU A 229 6.88 9.27 -9.55
CA LEU A 229 7.37 8.91 -8.24
C LEU A 229 8.53 9.83 -7.84
N TYR A 230 8.53 10.27 -6.58
CA TYR A 230 9.58 11.11 -6.03
C TYR A 230 9.89 10.73 -4.59
N SER A 231 11.11 11.00 -4.13
CA SER A 231 11.49 10.75 -2.75
C SER A 231 10.73 11.67 -1.81
N ALA A 232 10.40 11.20 -0.60
CA ALA A 232 9.83 12.05 0.45
C ALA A 232 10.73 13.23 0.86
N THR A 233 12.02 13.18 0.53
CA THR A 233 12.99 14.26 0.75
C THR A 233 13.07 15.26 -0.40
N GLU A 234 12.48 14.95 -1.54
CA GLU A 234 12.47 15.82 -2.72
C GLU A 234 11.29 16.80 -2.68
N LEU A 235 11.51 18.05 -3.11
CA LEU A 235 10.45 19.04 -3.23
C LEU A 235 9.48 18.66 -4.35
N VAL A 236 8.18 18.87 -4.10
CA VAL A 236 7.10 18.57 -5.08
C VAL A 236 7.32 19.31 -6.40
N ASP A 237 7.81 20.55 -6.36
CA ASP A 237 8.08 21.35 -7.55
C ASP A 237 9.12 20.70 -8.47
N ASN A 238 10.12 20.01 -7.91
CA ASN A 238 11.10 19.27 -8.72
C ASN A 238 10.43 18.08 -9.43
N ALA A 239 9.49 17.40 -8.77
CA ALA A 239 8.71 16.33 -9.38
C ALA A 239 7.80 16.86 -10.50
N ILE A 240 7.21 18.06 -10.34
CA ILE A 240 6.44 18.75 -11.40
C ILE A 240 7.33 19.06 -12.59
N LEU A 241 8.53 19.62 -12.37
CA LEU A 241 9.48 19.94 -13.44
C LEU A 241 9.93 18.68 -14.20
N LYS A 242 10.17 17.57 -13.48
CA LYS A 242 10.48 16.27 -14.08
C LYS A 242 9.33 15.77 -14.96
N ALA A 243 8.09 15.84 -14.48
CA ALA A 243 6.91 15.44 -15.23
C ALA A 243 6.72 16.30 -16.49
N LYS A 244 6.91 17.62 -16.38
CA LYS A 244 6.84 18.54 -17.51
C LYS A 244 7.93 18.23 -18.55
N SER A 245 9.18 18.05 -18.10
CA SER A 245 10.28 17.70 -19.00
C SER A 245 10.05 16.37 -19.73
N PHE A 246 9.36 15.41 -19.09
CA PHE A 246 8.97 14.16 -19.73
C PHE A 246 7.94 14.39 -20.84
N LEU A 247 6.89 15.17 -20.56
CA LEU A 247 5.85 15.53 -21.54
C LEU A 247 6.42 16.31 -22.74
N ASP A 248 7.34 17.24 -22.48
CA ASP A 248 8.00 18.05 -23.53
C ASP A 248 8.86 17.16 -24.48
N LYS A 249 9.47 16.09 -23.95
CA LYS A 249 10.31 15.16 -24.72
C LYS A 249 9.51 14.18 -25.57
N ASP A 250 8.38 13.70 -25.05
CA ASP A 250 7.55 12.69 -25.72
C ASP A 250 6.76 13.26 -26.91
N GLN A 251 6.91 14.56 -27.25
CA GLN A 251 6.14 15.24 -28.29
C GLN A 251 4.63 14.98 -28.17
N CYS A 252 4.14 14.85 -26.94
CA CYS A 252 2.74 14.54 -26.67
C CYS A 252 1.88 15.66 -27.28
N THR A 253 1.13 15.34 -28.34
CA THR A 253 0.28 16.31 -29.06
C THR A 253 -0.90 16.81 -28.23
N GLU A 254 -1.17 16.18 -27.09
CA GLU A 254 -2.17 16.64 -26.14
C GLU A 254 -1.57 17.71 -25.24
N ASN A 255 -2.00 18.97 -25.46
CA ASN A 255 -1.61 20.11 -24.64
C ASN A 255 -2.03 19.99 -23.17
N HIS A 256 -2.78 18.95 -22.78
CA HIS A 256 -3.34 18.77 -21.45
C HIS A 256 -3.02 17.39 -20.88
N ALA A 257 -2.24 17.33 -19.80
CA ALA A 257 -1.88 16.11 -19.10
C ALA A 257 -2.29 16.17 -17.62
N ARG A 258 -2.84 15.06 -17.12
CA ARG A 258 -3.13 14.87 -15.69
C ARG A 258 -2.04 14.02 -15.06
N VAL A 259 -1.44 14.55 -14.00
CA VAL A 259 -0.26 13.99 -13.37
C VAL A 259 -0.56 13.64 -11.91
N ILE A 260 -0.15 12.45 -11.49
CA ILE A 260 -0.21 11.97 -10.12
C ILE A 260 1.22 11.89 -9.57
N LEU A 261 1.56 12.74 -8.62
CA LEU A 261 2.85 12.75 -7.94
C LEU A 261 2.77 11.89 -6.67
N ILE A 262 3.67 10.92 -6.46
CA ILE A 262 3.63 10.00 -5.30
C ILE A 262 4.98 9.88 -4.59
N SER A 263 4.98 10.01 -3.26
CA SER A 263 6.14 9.77 -2.37
C SER A 263 5.91 8.71 -1.29
N LEU A 264 4.88 7.86 -1.46
CA LEU A 264 4.27 6.93 -0.48
C LEU A 264 3.64 7.61 0.74
N SER A 265 4.27 8.62 1.35
CA SER A 265 3.62 9.39 2.43
C SER A 265 2.55 10.32 1.87
N HIS A 266 2.73 10.82 0.65
CA HIS A 266 1.85 11.82 0.07
C HIS A 266 1.53 11.56 -1.40
N VAL A 267 0.41 12.12 -1.83
CA VAL A 267 0.01 12.26 -3.22
C VAL A 267 -0.35 13.72 -3.50
N THR A 268 0.07 14.22 -4.67
CA THR A 268 -0.33 15.54 -5.18
C THR A 268 -0.81 15.38 -6.61
N LEU A 269 -1.92 16.03 -6.95
CA LEU A 269 -2.50 15.97 -8.28
C LEU A 269 -2.20 17.26 -9.01
N VAL A 270 -1.81 17.14 -10.28
CA VAL A 270 -1.38 18.27 -11.09
C VAL A 270 -2.03 18.16 -12.46
N GLU A 271 -2.57 19.27 -12.96
CA GLU A 271 -2.97 19.41 -14.35
C GLU A 271 -1.99 20.33 -15.06
N ILE A 272 -1.38 19.83 -16.12
CA ILE A 272 -0.43 20.57 -16.95
C ILE A 272 -1.13 20.86 -18.28
N ASN A 273 -1.44 22.12 -18.54
CA ASN A 273 -2.01 22.58 -19.80
C ASN A 273 -1.04 23.56 -20.50
N GLY A 274 -0.15 23.04 -21.34
CA GLY A 274 0.94 23.79 -21.95
C GLY A 274 1.82 24.48 -20.89
N THR A 275 1.70 25.80 -20.76
CA THR A 275 2.43 26.59 -19.75
C THR A 275 1.69 26.70 -18.41
N CYS A 276 0.39 26.42 -18.38
CA CYS A 276 -0.41 26.51 -17.16
C CYS A 276 -0.24 25.23 -16.33
N ILE A 277 0.05 25.40 -15.05
CA ILE A 277 0.16 24.30 -14.09
C ILE A 277 -0.81 24.60 -12.94
N MET A 278 -1.76 23.69 -12.74
CA MET A 278 -2.67 23.71 -11.59
C MET A 278 -2.30 22.56 -10.67
N ARG A 279 -2.27 22.80 -9.35
CA ARG A 279 -1.91 21.78 -8.37
C ARG A 279 -2.93 21.69 -7.26
N SER A 280 -3.18 20.48 -6.78
CA SER A 280 -3.92 20.25 -5.54
C SER A 280 -3.01 20.55 -4.34
N SER A 281 -3.59 20.63 -3.15
CA SER A 281 -2.81 20.48 -1.93
C SER A 281 -2.15 19.10 -1.88
N THR A 282 -1.06 18.98 -1.12
CA THR A 282 -0.40 17.70 -0.83
C THR A 282 -1.26 16.90 0.14
N ILE A 283 -1.66 15.69 -0.26
CA ILE A 283 -2.63 14.86 0.46
C ILE A 283 -1.91 13.64 1.08
N PRO A 284 -2.08 13.34 2.37
CA PRO A 284 -1.47 12.17 3.00
C PRO A 284 -1.97 10.86 2.40
N LEU A 285 -1.06 10.02 1.89
CA LEU A 285 -1.34 8.75 1.22
C LEU A 285 -1.14 7.53 2.13
N VAL A 286 -0.03 7.43 2.85
CA VAL A 286 0.17 6.40 3.88
C VAL A 286 0.44 7.12 5.20
N VAL A 287 -0.36 6.78 6.21
CA VAL A 287 -0.34 7.34 7.57
C VAL A 287 -0.45 6.22 8.60
N ASN A 288 -0.14 6.49 9.86
CA ASN A 288 -0.16 5.50 10.95
C ASN A 288 -1.47 4.72 11.06
N SER A 289 -2.62 5.34 10.73
CA SER A 289 -3.93 4.69 10.78
C SER A 289 -4.28 3.86 9.53
N SER A 290 -3.42 3.80 8.51
CA SER A 290 -3.74 3.23 7.18
C SER A 290 -4.02 1.73 7.18
N ALA A 291 -3.51 0.98 8.17
CA ALA A 291 -3.87 -0.43 8.36
C ALA A 291 -5.29 -0.63 8.96
N LEU A 292 -5.93 0.45 9.42
CA LEU A 292 -7.22 0.43 10.10
C LEU A 292 -8.29 1.20 9.33
N HIS A 293 -7.94 2.33 8.72
CA HIS A 293 -8.83 3.20 7.96
C HIS A 293 -8.13 3.65 6.67
N PRO A 294 -8.86 3.78 5.55
CA PRO A 294 -8.25 4.30 4.33
C PRO A 294 -7.87 5.78 4.50
N SER A 295 -6.70 6.13 4.00
CA SER A 295 -6.13 7.47 4.08
C SER A 295 -6.84 8.45 3.14
N PRO A 296 -6.70 9.77 3.38
CA PRO A 296 -7.25 10.80 2.50
C PRO A 296 -6.76 10.66 1.05
N GLY A 297 -5.45 10.44 0.87
CA GLY A 297 -4.82 10.30 -0.44
C GLY A 297 -5.27 9.05 -1.17
N PHE A 298 -5.47 7.93 -0.46
CA PHE A 298 -6.00 6.73 -1.09
C PHE A 298 -7.46 6.89 -1.52
N ARG A 299 -8.29 7.59 -0.72
CA ARG A 299 -9.68 7.89 -1.10
C ARG A 299 -9.75 8.70 -2.39
N VAL A 300 -8.87 9.69 -2.51
CA VAL A 300 -8.73 10.48 -3.73
C VAL A 300 -8.28 9.58 -4.88
N LEU A 301 -7.17 8.85 -4.75
CA LEU A 301 -6.68 7.95 -5.81
C LEU A 301 -7.74 6.97 -6.30
N ALA A 302 -8.44 6.30 -5.37
CA ALA A 302 -9.50 5.37 -5.71
C ALA A 302 -10.64 6.06 -6.46
N SER A 303 -11.02 7.28 -6.04
CA SER A 303 -12.01 8.07 -6.74
C SER A 303 -11.53 8.42 -8.15
N ILE A 304 -10.36 9.01 -8.34
CA ILE A 304 -9.96 9.51 -9.67
C ILE A 304 -9.63 8.40 -10.67
N LEU A 305 -9.19 7.23 -10.19
CA LEU A 305 -8.80 6.10 -11.04
C LEU A 305 -9.96 5.15 -11.35
N SER A 306 -11.08 5.21 -10.62
CA SER A 306 -12.26 4.36 -10.85
C SER A 306 -13.60 5.10 -10.98
N SER A 307 -13.60 6.42 -10.77
CA SER A 307 -14.75 7.32 -11.00
C SER A 307 -14.60 8.01 -12.35
N TYR A 308 -15.73 8.19 -13.03
CA TYR A 308 -15.82 8.96 -14.27
C TYR A 308 -15.67 10.46 -14.05
N SER A 309 -15.78 10.95 -12.80
CA SER A 309 -15.78 12.39 -12.48
C SER A 309 -14.52 13.13 -12.91
N TRP A 310 -13.41 12.42 -13.14
CA TRP A 310 -12.15 13.01 -13.56
C TRP A 310 -11.52 12.30 -14.76
N ASN A 311 -12.33 11.75 -15.66
CA ASN A 311 -11.86 11.09 -16.89
C ASN A 311 -12.22 11.95 -18.13
N ILE A 312 -11.25 12.27 -18.99
CA ILE A 312 -11.44 13.13 -20.20
C ILE A 312 -12.05 12.35 -21.37
N ARG A 313 -12.12 11.01 -21.25
CA ARG A 313 -12.47 10.11 -22.37
C ARG A 313 -13.94 10.19 -22.82
N ASP A 314 -14.76 10.94 -22.10
CA ASP A 314 -16.23 10.94 -22.19
C ASP A 314 -16.82 11.46 -23.52
N HIS A 315 -16.01 12.00 -24.45
CA HIS A 315 -16.53 12.72 -25.64
C HIS A 315 -16.08 12.20 -27.00
N LYS A 316 -15.30 11.12 -27.08
CA LYS A 316 -14.75 10.64 -28.37
C LYS A 316 -15.09 9.21 -28.74
N GLU A 317 -15.56 8.39 -27.80
CA GLU A 317 -15.90 7.01 -28.12
C GLU A 317 -17.28 6.95 -28.77
N THR A 318 -17.36 6.43 -29.99
CA THR A 318 -18.61 6.17 -30.70
C THR A 318 -18.69 4.68 -31.00
N TRP A 319 -19.64 3.99 -30.38
CA TRP A 319 -19.98 2.62 -30.75
C TRP A 319 -21.00 2.66 -31.87
N GLU A 320 -20.67 2.12 -33.04
CA GLU A 320 -21.64 1.94 -34.12
C GLU A 320 -22.67 0.84 -33.80
N ILE A 321 -22.37 -0.02 -32.81
CA ILE A 321 -23.19 -1.16 -32.41
C ILE A 321 -23.52 -1.04 -30.92
N ASN A 322 -24.81 -0.93 -30.59
CA ASN A 322 -25.29 -1.01 -29.21
C ASN A 322 -25.32 -2.47 -28.75
N LEU A 323 -24.33 -2.90 -27.96
CA LEU A 323 -24.33 -4.20 -27.32
C LEU A 323 -25.14 -4.18 -26.01
N PRO A 324 -26.06 -5.13 -25.78
CA PRO A 324 -26.71 -5.31 -24.49
C PRO A 324 -25.72 -5.63 -23.37
N THR A 325 -26.04 -5.21 -22.14
CA THR A 325 -25.17 -5.41 -20.96
C THR A 325 -24.95 -6.88 -20.62
N GLU A 326 -25.90 -7.75 -20.97
CA GLU A 326 -25.80 -9.19 -20.82
C GLU A 326 -24.69 -9.79 -21.70
N LEU A 327 -24.40 -9.19 -22.86
CA LEU A 327 -23.28 -9.62 -23.70
C LEU A 327 -21.95 -9.24 -23.08
N PHE A 328 -21.83 -8.05 -22.48
CA PHE A 328 -20.62 -7.67 -21.75
C PHE A 328 -20.36 -8.63 -20.58
N ASP A 329 -21.39 -8.97 -19.80
CA ASP A 329 -21.27 -9.95 -18.72
C ASP A 329 -20.82 -11.33 -19.23
N ARG A 330 -21.38 -11.82 -20.34
CA ARG A 330 -20.95 -13.08 -20.96
C ARG A 330 -19.51 -13.04 -21.45
N ILE A 331 -19.09 -11.95 -22.09
CA ILE A 331 -17.70 -11.79 -22.55
C ILE A 331 -16.77 -11.79 -21.35
N LEU A 332 -17.02 -10.95 -20.34
CA LEU A 332 -16.20 -10.83 -19.14
C LEU A 332 -16.07 -12.16 -18.38
N LYS A 333 -17.15 -12.95 -18.33
CA LYS A 333 -17.14 -14.31 -17.73
C LYS A 333 -16.36 -15.34 -18.54
N SER A 334 -16.23 -15.15 -19.86
CA SER A 334 -15.48 -16.06 -20.73
C SER A 334 -14.00 -15.74 -20.81
N LEU A 335 -13.59 -14.53 -20.44
CA LEU A 335 -12.20 -14.11 -20.43
C LEU A 335 -11.43 -14.75 -19.27
N VAL A 336 -10.17 -15.07 -19.53
CA VAL A 336 -9.24 -15.44 -18.46
C VAL A 336 -8.96 -14.21 -17.58
N PRO A 337 -8.75 -14.37 -16.25
CA PRO A 337 -8.65 -13.24 -15.31
C PRO A 337 -7.69 -12.12 -15.74
N LYS A 338 -6.53 -12.47 -16.32
CA LYS A 338 -5.52 -11.53 -16.80
C LYS A 338 -5.99 -10.61 -17.93
N ASP A 339 -6.96 -11.03 -18.74
CA ASP A 339 -7.41 -10.28 -19.93
C ASP A 339 -8.65 -9.41 -19.62
N ILE A 340 -9.30 -9.62 -18.47
CA ILE A 340 -10.53 -8.93 -18.08
C ILE A 340 -10.31 -7.41 -18.01
N MET A 341 -9.22 -6.97 -17.38
CA MET A 341 -8.94 -5.54 -17.21
C MET A 341 -8.62 -4.87 -18.55
N SER A 342 -7.75 -5.50 -19.36
CA SER A 342 -7.41 -4.96 -20.68
C SER A 342 -8.64 -4.85 -21.59
N PHE A 343 -9.57 -5.80 -21.50
CA PHE A 343 -10.85 -5.71 -22.19
C PHE A 343 -11.74 -4.58 -21.65
N ALA A 344 -11.83 -4.44 -20.32
CA ALA A 344 -12.58 -3.35 -19.70
C ALA A 344 -12.06 -1.97 -20.17
N GLN A 345 -10.74 -1.80 -20.21
CA GLN A 345 -10.08 -0.55 -20.63
C GLN A 345 -10.11 -0.28 -22.13
N ALA A 346 -10.51 -1.25 -22.96
CA ALA A 346 -10.62 -1.06 -24.40
C ALA A 346 -11.73 -0.06 -24.77
N SER A 347 -12.67 0.18 -23.85
CA SER A 347 -13.82 1.04 -24.05
C SER A 347 -14.29 1.68 -22.75
N PHE A 348 -14.67 2.96 -22.80
CA PHE A 348 -15.25 3.65 -21.66
C PHE A 348 -16.59 3.02 -21.24
N THR A 349 -17.41 2.57 -22.19
CA THR A 349 -18.68 1.91 -21.89
C THR A 349 -18.46 0.58 -21.17
N VAL A 350 -17.48 -0.22 -21.61
CA VAL A 350 -17.14 -1.51 -21.00
C VAL A 350 -16.50 -1.31 -19.64
N GLU A 351 -15.57 -0.36 -19.50
CA GLU A 351 -14.98 0.04 -18.22
C GLU A 351 -16.08 0.43 -17.22
N LYS A 352 -17.06 1.20 -17.71
CA LYS A 352 -18.18 1.64 -16.88
C LYS A 352 -19.03 0.49 -16.36
N TRP A 353 -19.31 -0.47 -17.25
CA TRP A 353 -20.00 -1.69 -16.89
C TRP A 353 -19.17 -2.56 -15.92
N TYR A 354 -17.87 -2.67 -16.15
CA TYR A 354 -16.97 -3.47 -15.34
C TYR A 354 -16.90 -2.99 -13.88
N TYR A 355 -16.71 -1.68 -13.65
CA TYR A 355 -16.66 -1.13 -12.29
C TYR A 355 -18.01 -1.13 -11.57
N SER A 356 -19.13 -1.16 -12.29
CA SER A 356 -20.47 -1.24 -11.68
C SER A 356 -20.92 -2.67 -11.39
N SER A 357 -20.52 -3.65 -12.20
CA SER A 357 -20.93 -5.06 -12.07
C SER A 357 -19.95 -5.94 -11.28
N LEU A 358 -18.68 -5.56 -11.19
CA LEU A 358 -17.61 -6.30 -10.49
C LEU A 358 -17.61 -7.81 -10.80
N PRO A 359 -17.52 -8.20 -12.08
CA PRO A 359 -17.76 -9.57 -12.53
C PRO A 359 -16.82 -10.60 -11.89
N GLN A 360 -15.60 -10.19 -11.52
CA GLN A 360 -14.58 -11.04 -10.91
C GLN A 360 -14.95 -11.54 -9.49
N LEU A 361 -15.96 -10.96 -8.84
CA LEU A 361 -16.36 -11.32 -7.47
C LEU A 361 -17.59 -12.25 -7.38
N ASN A 362 -18.08 -12.75 -8.51
CA ASN A 362 -19.14 -13.77 -8.61
C ASN A 362 -20.41 -13.44 -7.79
N GLY A 363 -21.01 -12.27 -8.04
CA GLY A 363 -22.28 -11.87 -7.40
C GLY A 363 -22.15 -11.40 -5.94
N LEU A 364 -20.94 -11.01 -5.51
CA LEU A 364 -20.71 -10.36 -4.22
C LEU A 364 -21.26 -8.94 -4.23
N HIS A 365 -22.19 -8.65 -3.33
CA HIS A 365 -22.77 -7.33 -3.13
C HIS A 365 -22.39 -6.78 -1.75
N VAL A 366 -21.80 -5.59 -1.72
CA VAL A 366 -21.45 -4.91 -0.47
C VAL A 366 -22.71 -4.44 0.26
N GLN A 367 -22.80 -4.71 1.56
CA GLN A 367 -23.94 -4.33 2.41
C GLN A 367 -23.61 -3.23 3.41
N SER A 368 -22.35 -3.18 3.89
CA SER A 368 -21.86 -2.17 4.83
C SER A 368 -20.85 -1.25 4.17
N PHE A 369 -21.03 0.06 4.35
CA PHE A 369 -20.18 1.13 3.81
C PHE A 369 -19.39 1.80 4.95
N ASP A 370 -18.77 1.00 5.82
CA ASP A 370 -18.16 1.47 7.06
C ASP A 370 -16.94 2.36 6.81
N PHE A 371 -16.20 2.13 5.72
CA PHE A 371 -15.05 2.96 5.37
C PHE A 371 -15.41 4.17 4.52
N SER A 372 -16.30 4.01 3.55
CA SER A 372 -16.71 5.09 2.65
C SER A 372 -17.68 6.07 3.33
N ILE A 373 -18.64 5.56 4.11
CA ILE A 373 -19.73 6.33 4.74
C ILE A 373 -19.84 5.95 6.24
N PRO A 374 -18.83 6.27 7.07
CA PRO A 374 -18.74 5.83 8.47
C PRO A 374 -19.85 6.38 9.37
N CYS A 375 -20.58 7.42 8.95
CA CYS A 375 -21.63 8.03 9.76
C CYS A 375 -22.78 7.05 10.11
N CYS A 376 -23.08 6.10 9.22
CA CYS A 376 -24.10 5.07 9.47
C CYS A 376 -23.88 3.75 8.71
N GLY A 377 -22.84 3.66 7.86
CA GLY A 377 -22.51 2.46 7.10
C GLY A 377 -23.51 2.11 5.99
N LYS A 378 -24.45 3.01 5.65
CA LYS A 378 -25.48 2.78 4.62
C LYS A 378 -25.09 3.45 3.30
N GLN A 379 -25.46 2.81 2.19
CA GLN A 379 -25.28 3.36 0.84
C GLN A 379 -26.13 4.62 0.63
N PHE A 380 -25.62 5.55 -0.18
CA PHE A 380 -26.40 6.69 -0.64
C PHE A 380 -27.57 6.26 -1.54
N GLN A 381 -28.75 6.83 -1.28
CA GLN A 381 -29.90 6.75 -2.16
C GLN A 381 -30.01 8.05 -2.97
N PRO A 382 -30.61 8.03 -4.18
CA PRO A 382 -30.65 9.18 -5.10
C PRO A 382 -31.22 10.48 -4.52
N ASN A 383 -32.02 10.40 -3.45
CA ASN A 383 -32.71 11.55 -2.83
C ASN A 383 -32.12 11.97 -1.48
N ILE A 384 -30.93 11.50 -1.11
CA ILE A 384 -30.32 11.84 0.18
C ILE A 384 -29.19 12.83 -0.03
N ASP A 385 -29.34 14.01 0.56
CA ASP A 385 -28.27 15.00 0.63
C ASP A 385 -27.03 14.43 1.32
N SER A 386 -25.90 14.57 0.64
CA SER A 386 -24.61 14.08 1.07
C SER A 386 -23.58 15.22 1.09
N VAL A 387 -22.52 15.00 1.86
CA VAL A 387 -21.37 15.91 1.94
C VAL A 387 -20.12 15.08 2.19
N TYR A 388 -18.97 15.54 1.73
CA TYR A 388 -17.69 14.96 2.07
C TYR A 388 -16.82 15.96 2.83
N CYS A 389 -15.91 15.42 3.66
CA CYS A 389 -14.95 16.24 4.39
C CYS A 389 -13.84 16.74 3.46
N SER A 390 -13.57 18.05 3.43
CA SER A 390 -12.50 18.64 2.61
C SER A 390 -11.08 18.24 3.03
N SER A 391 -10.91 17.73 4.26
CA SER A 391 -9.61 17.27 4.78
C SER A 391 -9.34 15.79 4.54
N CYS A 392 -10.28 14.91 4.89
CA CYS A 392 -10.09 13.46 4.82
C CYS A 392 -10.88 12.76 3.71
N TYR A 393 -11.67 13.49 2.94
CA TYR A 393 -12.42 12.96 1.79
C TYR A 393 -13.43 11.86 2.16
N VAL A 394 -13.80 11.77 3.44
CA VAL A 394 -14.84 10.88 3.95
C VAL A 394 -16.20 11.45 3.63
N TRP A 395 -17.09 10.60 3.13
CA TRP A 395 -18.48 10.95 2.87
C TRP A 395 -19.37 10.74 4.08
N SER A 396 -20.41 11.57 4.18
CA SER A 396 -21.42 11.47 5.24
C SER A 396 -22.78 11.95 4.73
N HIS A 397 -23.85 11.36 5.26
CA HIS A 397 -25.19 11.88 5.05
C HIS A 397 -25.38 13.18 5.82
N LYS A 398 -25.93 14.22 5.19
CA LYS A 398 -26.21 15.50 5.88
C LYS A 398 -27.09 15.30 7.12
N LYS A 399 -28.06 14.38 7.04
CA LYS A 399 -28.93 13.99 8.16
C LYS A 399 -28.18 13.39 9.35
N CYS A 400 -27.08 12.67 9.12
CA CYS A 400 -26.29 12.05 10.19
C CYS A 400 -25.38 13.06 10.91
N VAL A 401 -24.97 14.13 10.23
CA VAL A 401 -24.07 15.15 10.77
C VAL A 401 -24.82 16.38 11.32
N GLY A 402 -26.09 16.56 10.96
CA GLY A 402 -26.97 17.59 11.51
C GLY A 402 -26.44 19.01 11.25
N LEU A 403 -26.61 19.92 12.23
CA LEU A 403 -26.16 21.32 12.14
C LEU A 403 -24.63 21.48 12.09
N ALA A 404 -23.84 20.42 12.37
CA ALA A 404 -22.39 20.47 12.21
C ALA A 404 -21.95 20.62 10.74
N CYS A 405 -22.90 20.55 9.80
CA CYS A 405 -22.74 20.75 8.37
C CYS A 405 -22.68 22.22 7.92
N GLU A 406 -22.66 23.21 8.82
CA GLU A 406 -22.46 24.61 8.41
C GLU A 406 -21.19 24.73 7.54
N ILE A 407 -21.42 24.89 6.24
CA ILE A 407 -20.40 24.99 5.21
C ILE A 407 -19.71 26.34 5.42
N LYS A 408 -18.47 26.32 5.90
CA LYS A 408 -17.60 27.51 5.84
C LYS A 408 -17.14 27.72 4.40
N GLU A 409 -16.52 28.86 4.11
CA GLU A 409 -15.93 29.15 2.79
C GLU A 409 -14.96 28.04 2.32
N ASP A 410 -14.33 27.32 3.25
CA ASP A 410 -13.38 26.21 3.01
C ASP A 410 -14.02 24.80 2.94
N GLY A 411 -15.35 24.71 2.94
CA GLY A 411 -16.09 23.43 2.87
C GLY A 411 -16.37 22.76 4.23
N TYR A 412 -16.91 21.55 4.18
CA TYR A 412 -17.27 20.77 5.37
C TYR A 412 -16.06 20.04 5.97
N ILE A 413 -15.88 20.12 7.30
CA ILE A 413 -14.87 19.35 8.04
C ILE A 413 -15.57 18.42 9.03
N CYS A 414 -15.28 17.12 8.97
CA CYS A 414 -15.89 16.12 9.86
C CYS A 414 -15.37 16.23 11.30
N SER A 415 -16.12 15.64 12.25
CA SER A 415 -15.79 15.68 13.68
C SER A 415 -14.41 15.10 14.00
N GLU A 416 -14.02 14.00 13.34
CA GLU A 416 -12.71 13.36 13.54
C GLU A 416 -11.55 14.28 13.12
N CYS A 417 -11.69 14.98 11.99
CA CYS A 417 -10.69 15.96 11.53
C CYS A 417 -10.66 17.22 12.41
N ARG A 418 -11.81 17.68 12.93
CA ARG A 418 -11.86 18.83 13.87
C ARG A 418 -11.14 18.54 15.18
N GLN A 419 -11.10 17.28 15.60
CA GLN A 419 -10.40 16.86 16.83
C GLN A 419 -8.90 16.63 16.62
N ASN A 420 -8.33 16.99 15.46
CA ASN A 420 -6.94 16.74 15.09
C ASN A 420 -6.51 15.26 15.27
N LYS A 421 -7.44 14.31 15.12
CA LYS A 421 -7.04 12.90 15.08
C LYS A 421 -6.14 12.69 13.86
N THR A 422 -5.00 12.07 14.11
CA THR A 422 -3.81 11.94 13.25
C THR A 422 -4.11 11.29 11.88
N CYS A 423 -4.69 12.07 10.97
CA CYS A 423 -4.94 11.67 9.58
C CYS A 423 -3.79 12.05 8.63
N THR A 424 -2.70 12.62 9.15
CA THR A 424 -1.63 13.25 8.36
C THR A 424 -0.23 12.73 8.65
N ILE A 425 -0.04 11.99 9.75
CA ILE A 425 1.29 11.64 10.24
C ILE A 425 1.60 10.18 9.95
N LEU A 426 2.77 9.96 9.36
CA LEU A 426 3.44 8.67 9.32
C LEU A 426 4.75 8.77 10.11
N GLU A 427 4.88 7.91 11.12
CA GLU A 427 6.10 7.75 11.89
C GLU A 427 6.64 6.34 11.66
N THR A 428 7.95 6.15 11.73
CA THR A 428 8.56 4.81 11.65
C THR A 428 7.96 3.90 12.73
N GLY A 429 7.37 2.77 12.33
CA GLY A 429 6.70 1.83 13.23
C GLY A 429 5.31 2.29 13.71
N GLY A 430 4.84 3.45 13.26
CA GLY A 430 3.58 4.03 13.69
C GLY A 430 2.35 3.25 13.22
N ILE A 431 2.40 2.56 12.07
CA ILE A 431 1.32 1.71 11.57
C ILE A 431 1.16 0.49 12.48
N TYR A 432 2.26 -0.22 12.75
CA TYR A 432 2.24 -1.33 13.69
C TYR A 432 1.79 -0.89 15.10
N GLY A 433 2.27 0.26 15.58
CA GLY A 433 1.87 0.84 16.87
C GLY A 433 0.37 1.14 16.95
N ALA A 434 -0.20 1.75 15.92
CA ALA A 434 -1.63 2.04 15.84
C ALA A 434 -2.46 0.75 15.79
N TYR A 435 -2.03 -0.23 14.99
CA TYR A 435 -2.68 -1.53 14.90
C TYR A 435 -2.67 -2.27 16.25
N ARG A 436 -1.53 -2.33 16.95
CA ARG A 436 -1.41 -3.03 18.24
C ARG A 436 -2.39 -2.50 19.30
N LYS A 437 -2.72 -1.20 19.26
CA LYS A 437 -3.70 -0.58 20.16
C LYS A 437 -5.14 -1.02 19.89
N ARG A 438 -5.47 -1.52 18.68
CA ARG A 438 -6.80 -2.03 18.32
C ARG A 438 -6.77 -3.53 18.06
N LYS A 439 -7.27 -4.32 19.01
CA LYS A 439 -7.19 -5.79 18.98
C LYS A 439 -8.09 -6.49 17.95
N SER A 440 -9.00 -5.79 17.25
CA SER A 440 -9.94 -6.42 16.32
C SER A 440 -10.28 -5.52 15.13
N ARG A 441 -10.37 -6.12 13.94
CA ARG A 441 -10.92 -5.51 12.72
C ARG A 441 -12.20 -6.26 12.36
N SER A 442 -13.30 -5.54 12.19
CA SER A 442 -14.55 -6.09 11.67
C SER A 442 -14.35 -6.55 10.23
N GLY A 443 -15.00 -7.65 9.82
CA GLY A 443 -15.11 -8.02 8.41
C GLY A 443 -16.03 -7.07 7.66
N CYS A 444 -16.04 -7.13 6.33
CA CYS A 444 -16.98 -6.36 5.51
C CYS A 444 -18.28 -7.17 5.35
N GLN A 445 -19.44 -6.58 5.65
CA GLN A 445 -20.71 -7.25 5.45
C GLN A 445 -21.03 -7.26 3.95
N VAL A 446 -21.28 -8.46 3.43
CA VAL A 446 -21.58 -8.70 2.01
C VAL A 446 -22.80 -9.60 1.87
N ALA A 447 -23.39 -9.64 0.70
CA ALA A 447 -24.40 -10.60 0.32
C ALA A 447 -23.94 -11.37 -0.92
N ILE A 448 -24.11 -12.68 -0.90
CA ILE A 448 -23.82 -13.56 -2.05
C ILE A 448 -25.07 -14.39 -2.27
N ASN A 449 -25.64 -14.33 -3.48
CA ASN A 449 -26.92 -14.97 -3.81
C ASN A 449 -28.04 -14.61 -2.82
N GLY A 450 -28.07 -13.35 -2.36
CA GLY A 450 -29.06 -12.86 -1.39
C GLY A 450 -28.81 -13.26 0.07
N VAL A 451 -27.81 -14.10 0.36
CA VAL A 451 -27.48 -14.52 1.73
C VAL A 451 -26.42 -13.60 2.32
N ARG A 452 -26.69 -13.06 3.51
CA ARG A 452 -25.75 -12.22 4.25
C ARG A 452 -24.55 -13.05 4.72
N LYS A 453 -23.35 -12.54 4.44
CA LYS A 453 -22.06 -13.13 4.81
C LYS A 453 -21.11 -12.02 5.25
N THR A 454 -19.97 -12.41 5.79
CA THR A 454 -18.89 -11.49 6.11
C THR A 454 -17.62 -11.84 5.32
N LEU A 455 -17.08 -10.87 4.60
CA LEU A 455 -15.80 -10.97 3.90
C LEU A 455 -14.66 -10.65 4.88
N HIS A 456 -13.77 -11.62 5.08
CA HIS A 456 -12.64 -11.51 6.00
C HIS A 456 -11.31 -11.77 5.30
N LEU A 457 -10.32 -10.94 5.62
CA LEU A 457 -8.93 -11.20 5.26
C LEU A 457 -8.43 -12.45 6.00
N ARG A 458 -7.75 -13.34 5.27
CA ARG A 458 -7.15 -14.56 5.80
C ARG A 458 -5.68 -14.31 6.13
N LEU A 459 -5.35 -14.38 7.42
CA LEU A 459 -3.99 -14.20 7.94
C LEU A 459 -3.27 -15.52 8.26
N GLY A 460 -3.98 -16.65 8.24
CA GLY A 460 -3.42 -17.98 8.45
C GLY A 460 -3.88 -18.99 7.40
N LYS A 461 -3.14 -20.10 7.25
CA LYS A 461 -3.53 -21.21 6.35
C LYS A 461 -4.86 -21.82 6.80
N PRO A 462 -5.74 -22.23 5.87
CA PRO A 462 -6.99 -22.91 6.22
C PRO A 462 -6.74 -24.13 7.12
N ALA A 463 -7.65 -24.40 8.07
CA ALA A 463 -7.51 -25.53 9.00
C ALA A 463 -7.34 -26.89 8.30
N SER A 464 -7.97 -27.07 7.13
CA SER A 464 -7.82 -28.27 6.28
C SER A 464 -6.38 -28.49 5.80
N ARG A 465 -5.56 -27.43 5.73
CA ARG A 465 -4.15 -27.46 5.29
C ARG A 465 -3.16 -27.34 6.44
N ARG A 466 -3.59 -27.58 7.67
CA ARG A 466 -2.77 -27.51 8.89
C ARG A 466 -2.82 -28.85 9.65
N PRO A 467 -2.15 -29.90 9.14
CA PRO A 467 -2.14 -31.21 9.80
C PRO A 467 -1.60 -31.14 11.24
N GLU A 468 -0.77 -30.13 11.57
CA GLU A 468 -0.31 -29.90 12.94
C GLU A 468 -1.43 -29.52 13.91
N LEU A 469 -2.53 -28.94 13.44
CA LEU A 469 -3.68 -28.60 14.28
C LEU A 469 -4.52 -29.84 14.62
N TRP A 470 -4.40 -30.93 13.86
CA TRP A 470 -5.17 -32.14 14.09
C TRP A 470 -4.71 -32.87 15.37
N LEU A 471 -3.49 -32.59 15.83
CA LEU A 471 -2.88 -33.16 17.03
C LEU A 471 -3.18 -32.34 18.30
N ILE A 472 -3.77 -31.14 18.18
CA ILE A 472 -4.05 -30.25 19.32
C ILE A 472 -5.57 -30.25 19.59
N ARG A 473 -6.04 -31.18 20.44
CA ARG A 473 -7.42 -31.15 20.94
C ARG A 473 -7.62 -29.91 21.82
N GLY A 474 -8.61 -29.08 21.49
CA GLY A 474 -9.12 -28.03 22.39
C GLY A 474 -8.79 -26.59 22.05
N MET A 475 -8.16 -26.28 20.92
CA MET A 475 -8.07 -24.90 20.42
C MET A 475 -9.28 -24.55 19.55
N SER A 476 -9.80 -23.32 19.69
CA SER A 476 -10.81 -22.81 18.75
C SER A 476 -10.22 -22.85 17.33
N VAL A 477 -11.01 -23.24 16.34
CA VAL A 477 -10.54 -23.47 14.97
C VAL A 477 -10.61 -22.17 14.17
N PRO A 478 -9.46 -21.54 13.81
CA PRO A 478 -9.44 -20.69 12.61
C PRO A 478 -8.20 -20.92 11.72
N PRO A 479 -8.23 -20.48 10.44
CA PRO A 479 -9.34 -19.86 9.71
C PRO A 479 -9.98 -20.81 8.69
N LYS A 480 -11.18 -20.41 8.29
CA LYS A 480 -12.07 -21.03 7.29
C LYS A 480 -11.47 -20.92 5.87
N THR A 481 -12.17 -21.46 4.87
CA THR A 481 -11.74 -21.51 3.47
C THR A 481 -11.29 -20.15 2.92
N ILE A 482 -10.34 -20.18 1.98
CA ILE A 482 -9.97 -19.03 1.14
C ILE A 482 -10.88 -19.11 -0.09
N ASN A 483 -11.62 -18.04 -0.37
CA ASN A 483 -12.55 -17.96 -1.49
C ASN A 483 -12.01 -17.08 -2.62
N TYR A 484 -11.28 -16.01 -2.28
CA TYR A 484 -10.72 -15.06 -3.24
C TYR A 484 -9.24 -14.82 -2.96
N THR A 485 -8.45 -14.72 -4.01
CA THR A 485 -7.03 -14.41 -3.95
C THR A 485 -6.70 -13.37 -5.02
N ILE A 486 -5.94 -12.34 -4.64
CA ILE A 486 -5.67 -11.19 -5.51
C ILE A 486 -4.25 -11.30 -6.06
N TYR A 487 -4.11 -11.11 -7.36
CA TYR A 487 -2.85 -11.17 -8.08
C TYR A 487 -2.61 -9.90 -8.90
N PHE A 488 -1.36 -9.44 -8.93
CA PHE A 488 -0.88 -8.34 -9.75
C PHE A 488 -0.04 -8.91 -10.89
N SER A 489 -0.59 -8.93 -12.10
CA SER A 489 0.07 -9.52 -13.28
C SER A 489 0.53 -10.97 -13.04
N GLY A 490 -0.36 -11.83 -12.52
CA GLY A 490 -0.03 -13.20 -12.16
C GLY A 490 0.84 -13.40 -10.91
N VAL A 491 1.32 -12.34 -10.24
CA VAL A 491 2.09 -12.44 -8.98
C VAL A 491 1.16 -12.20 -7.79
N PHE A 492 1.22 -13.06 -6.77
CA PHE A 492 0.34 -12.94 -5.60
C PHE A 492 0.54 -11.58 -4.90
N SER A 493 -0.53 -10.82 -4.73
CA SER A 493 -0.50 -9.52 -4.03
C SER A 493 -0.27 -9.67 -2.51
N GLY A 494 -0.45 -10.87 -2.01
CA GLY A 494 -0.49 -11.14 -0.59
C GLY A 494 -1.91 -11.16 0.00
N LEU A 495 -2.90 -10.61 -0.70
CA LEU A 495 -4.28 -10.53 -0.22
C LEU A 495 -5.06 -11.80 -0.55
N ALA A 496 -5.58 -12.44 0.50
CA ALA A 496 -6.47 -13.60 0.40
C ALA A 496 -7.66 -13.41 1.33
N TYR A 497 -8.85 -13.69 0.82
CA TYR A 497 -10.11 -13.47 1.51
C TYR A 497 -10.91 -14.75 1.61
N GLY A 498 -11.72 -14.86 2.65
CA GLY A 498 -12.76 -15.87 2.72
C GLY A 498 -14.08 -15.29 3.19
N ILE A 499 -15.12 -16.04 2.88
CA ILE A 499 -16.52 -15.72 3.16
C ILE A 499 -16.94 -16.51 4.39
N ASP A 500 -17.38 -15.82 5.42
CA ASP A 500 -17.86 -16.40 6.66
C ASP A 500 -19.37 -16.16 6.81
N GLU A 501 -20.07 -17.07 7.50
CA GLU A 501 -21.42 -16.78 7.99
C GLU A 501 -21.40 -15.51 8.84
N ALA A 502 -22.39 -14.65 8.64
CA ALA A 502 -22.52 -13.35 9.31
C ALA A 502 -22.96 -13.46 10.77
#